data_AF-A0A2N1PL76-F1
#
_entry.id   AF-A0A2N1PL76-F1
#
_cell.length_a   1.000
_cell.length_b   1.000
_cell.length_c   1.000
_cell.angle_alpha   90.00
_cell.angle_beta   90.00
_cell.angle_gamma   90.00
#
_symmetry.space_group_name_H-M   'P 1'
#
loop_
_entity.id
_entity.type
_entity.pdbx_description
1 polymer ?
#
loop_
_entity_poly.entity_id
_entity_poly.type
_entity_poly.pdbx_seq_one_letter_code
_entity_poly.pdbx_strand_id
1 'polypeptide(L)'
;MTKPNSDNFSRSSNKTGLFKASNPDDLFMFRRCFSFTPEMLQWAREKILSEQEERTDLTEHQLEKNRCTLTFKYLPSFLNPAMAHHWCGTFHFIITDLCEFTLTVENGKAVTRKGLAGRASCVIKADMSGLCAQIHALVTQSADSHNADSHNAGSEYYSGRGSGVETAEGELTDSDLEMVAGGKKQIYTPADDLMNAATNSEKPSNDPFSENSSRKKHDLFP
;
A
#
# COMPACT_ATOMS: atom_id res chain seq x y z
N MET A 1 21.25 31.99 2.45
CA MET A 1 20.71 30.90 1.61
C MET A 1 20.76 29.62 2.42
N THR A 2 19.69 29.33 3.15
CA THR A 2 19.62 28.22 4.11
C THR A 2 18.98 27.01 3.44
N LYS A 3 19.68 25.88 3.41
CA LYS A 3 19.16 24.61 2.88
C LYS A 3 17.98 24.14 3.74
N PRO A 4 16.88 23.63 3.17
CA PRO A 4 15.82 23.02 3.95
C PRO A 4 16.33 21.71 4.58
N ASN A 5 16.18 21.60 5.89
CA ASN A 5 16.56 20.47 6.69
C ASN A 5 15.51 19.36 6.51
N SER A 6 15.73 18.47 5.56
CA SER A 6 15.06 17.16 5.52
C SER A 6 15.77 16.26 6.52
N ASP A 7 14.99 15.66 7.42
CA ASP A 7 15.27 14.41 8.15
C ASP A 7 15.04 14.54 9.65
N ASN A 8 13.76 14.45 10.02
CA ASN A 8 13.35 13.92 11.30
C ASN A 8 12.20 12.94 11.08
N PHE A 9 12.51 11.83 10.40
CA PHE A 9 11.62 10.68 10.33
C PHE A 9 11.82 9.82 11.56
N SER A 10 11.03 10.10 12.59
CA SER A 10 10.91 9.26 13.78
C SER A 10 10.59 7.82 13.37
N ARG A 11 11.50 6.89 13.70
CA ARG A 11 11.30 5.44 13.58
C ARG A 11 10.34 4.98 14.69
N SER A 12 9.04 5.27 14.54
CA SER A 12 8.03 4.53 15.31
C SER A 12 7.83 3.16 14.67
N SER A 13 7.95 2.14 15.50
CA SER A 13 7.67 0.74 15.22
C SER A 13 6.16 0.54 15.00
N ASN A 14 5.69 0.82 13.79
CA ASN A 14 4.30 0.55 13.40
C ASN A 14 4.11 -0.97 13.22
N LYS A 15 3.54 -1.63 14.22
CA LYS A 15 3.06 -3.03 14.14
C LYS A 15 1.80 -3.21 13.29
N THR A 16 1.34 -2.19 12.59
CA THR A 16 0.30 -2.29 11.57
C THR A 16 0.91 -1.84 10.26
N GLY A 17 1.07 -2.78 9.33
CA GLY A 17 1.68 -2.60 8.00
C GLY A 17 0.87 -1.71 7.07
N LEU A 18 0.52 -0.50 7.50
CA LEU A 18 -0.13 0.53 6.71
C LEU A 18 0.92 1.46 6.08
N PHE A 19 0.60 1.97 4.89
CA PHE A 19 1.40 2.94 4.15
C PHE A 19 1.76 4.11 5.05
N LYS A 20 3.04 4.49 5.05
CA LYS A 20 3.42 5.83 5.51
C LYS A 20 3.06 6.79 4.39
N ALA A 21 1.92 7.48 4.56
CA ALA A 21 1.43 8.50 3.65
C ALA A 21 1.63 9.90 4.21
N SER A 22 2.00 10.86 3.36
CA SER A 22 2.09 12.26 3.77
C SER A 22 0.72 12.94 3.92
N ASN A 23 -0.32 12.38 3.29
CA ASN A 23 -1.68 12.89 3.35
C ASN A 23 -2.67 11.72 3.57
N PRO A 24 -3.23 11.56 4.78
CA PRO A 24 -4.13 10.46 5.11
C PRO A 24 -5.50 10.56 4.42
N ASP A 25 -5.99 11.77 4.13
CA ASP A 25 -7.29 11.97 3.48
C ASP A 25 -7.24 11.47 2.03
N ASP A 26 -6.18 11.81 1.31
CA ASP A 26 -5.94 11.27 -0.03
C ASP A 26 -5.73 9.75 0.00
N LEU A 27 -5.01 9.24 1.01
CA LEU A 27 -4.85 7.78 1.17
C LEU A 27 -6.21 7.10 1.40
N PHE A 28 -7.08 7.71 2.21
CA PHE A 28 -8.43 7.21 2.44
C PHE A 28 -9.25 7.22 1.14
N MET A 29 -9.19 8.32 0.38
CA MET A 29 -9.85 8.41 -0.92
C MET A 29 -9.33 7.37 -1.91
N PHE A 30 -8.02 7.13 -1.95
CA PHE A 30 -7.43 6.04 -2.74
C PHE A 30 -8.04 4.69 -2.36
N ARG A 31 -8.09 4.35 -1.06
CA ARG A 31 -8.67 3.08 -0.60
C ARG A 31 -10.16 2.94 -0.91
N ARG A 32 -10.89 4.04 -0.86
CA ARG A 32 -12.33 4.07 -1.15
C ARG A 32 -12.62 3.95 -2.65
N CYS A 33 -11.81 4.57 -3.50
CA CYS A 33 -12.06 4.65 -4.93
C CYS A 33 -11.44 3.49 -5.71
N PHE A 34 -10.47 2.77 -5.16
CA PHE A 34 -9.86 1.61 -5.81
C PHE A 34 -10.45 0.32 -5.23
N SER A 35 -11.19 -0.41 -6.06
CA SER A 35 -11.86 -1.66 -5.67
C SER A 35 -10.99 -2.85 -6.07
N PHE A 36 -10.60 -3.67 -5.10
CA PHE A 36 -9.77 -4.85 -5.31
C PHE A 36 -10.60 -6.12 -5.10
N THR A 37 -11.56 -6.39 -6.00
CA THR A 37 -12.33 -7.63 -5.92
C THR A 37 -11.44 -8.84 -6.23
N PRO A 38 -11.73 -10.04 -5.68
CA PRO A 38 -10.95 -11.25 -5.97
C PRO A 38 -10.78 -11.52 -7.47
N GLU A 39 -11.80 -11.27 -8.28
CA GLU A 39 -11.79 -11.50 -9.73
C GLU A 39 -10.83 -10.53 -10.43
N MET A 40 -10.84 -9.26 -10.05
CA MET A 40 -9.92 -8.26 -10.63
C MET A 40 -8.47 -8.55 -10.25
N LEU A 41 -8.23 -9.02 -9.03
CA LEU A 41 -6.90 -9.44 -8.60
C LEU A 41 -6.42 -10.70 -9.32
N GLN A 42 -7.30 -11.69 -9.47
CA GLN A 42 -6.98 -12.90 -10.23
C GLN A 42 -6.62 -12.54 -11.68
N TRP A 43 -7.45 -11.71 -12.32
CA TRP A 43 -7.16 -11.20 -13.67
C TRP A 43 -5.81 -10.47 -13.74
N ALA A 44 -5.53 -9.57 -12.80
CA ALA A 44 -4.26 -8.85 -12.80
C ALA A 44 -3.07 -9.79 -12.57
N ARG A 45 -3.23 -10.81 -11.72
CA ARG A 45 -2.21 -11.85 -11.49
C ARG A 45 -1.93 -12.63 -12.76
N GLU A 46 -2.96 -13.10 -13.46
CA GLU A 46 -2.82 -13.82 -14.74
C GLU A 46 -2.13 -12.95 -15.80
N LYS A 47 -2.47 -11.65 -15.86
CA LYS A 47 -1.80 -10.69 -16.75
C LYS A 47 -0.35 -10.43 -16.39
N ILE A 48 -0.03 -10.35 -15.11
CA ILE A 48 1.36 -10.19 -14.65
C ILE A 48 2.16 -11.45 -14.99
N LEU A 49 1.65 -12.64 -14.67
CA LEU A 49 2.36 -13.91 -14.92
C LEU A 49 2.61 -14.14 -16.41
N SER A 50 1.59 -13.96 -17.25
CA SER A 50 1.74 -14.13 -18.71
C SER A 50 2.76 -13.18 -19.33
N GLU A 51 2.83 -11.92 -18.88
CA GLU A 51 3.86 -10.97 -19.35
C GLU A 51 5.25 -11.24 -18.74
N GLN A 52 5.36 -12.01 -17.66
CA GLN A 52 6.63 -12.40 -17.05
C GLN A 52 7.27 -13.61 -17.75
N GLU A 53 6.47 -14.58 -18.20
CA GLU A 53 6.95 -15.81 -18.85
C GLU A 53 7.78 -15.54 -20.11
N GLU A 54 7.61 -14.40 -20.76
CA GLU A 54 8.40 -13.98 -21.92
C GLU A 54 9.86 -13.61 -21.58
N ARG A 55 10.28 -13.66 -20.30
CA ARG A 55 11.60 -13.20 -19.83
C ARG A 55 12.26 -14.17 -18.85
N THR A 56 12.95 -15.18 -19.36
CA THR A 56 13.59 -16.25 -18.55
C THR A 56 14.92 -15.88 -17.90
N ASP A 57 15.58 -14.79 -18.32
CA ASP A 57 17.00 -14.53 -17.98
C ASP A 57 17.19 -13.40 -16.94
N LEU A 58 16.19 -13.15 -16.11
CA LEU A 58 16.20 -12.05 -15.15
C LEU A 58 16.65 -12.49 -13.77
N THR A 59 17.42 -11.63 -13.09
CA THR A 59 17.70 -11.83 -11.65
C THR A 59 16.43 -11.67 -10.82
N GLU A 60 16.41 -12.21 -9.60
CA GLU A 60 15.27 -12.06 -8.68
C GLU A 60 14.87 -10.59 -8.47
N HIS A 61 15.86 -9.72 -8.28
CA HIS A 61 15.63 -8.28 -8.14
C HIS A 61 15.01 -7.64 -9.41
N GLN A 62 15.43 -8.07 -10.59
CA GLN A 62 14.84 -7.61 -11.85
C GLN A 62 13.42 -8.15 -12.04
N LEU A 63 13.16 -9.38 -11.60
CA LEU A 63 11.83 -9.99 -11.62
C LEU A 63 10.89 -9.20 -10.70
N GLU A 64 11.32 -8.87 -9.49
CA GLU A 64 10.56 -8.08 -8.53
C GLU A 64 10.26 -6.68 -9.06
N LYS A 65 11.26 -6.01 -9.65
CA LYS A 65 11.09 -4.71 -10.31
C LYS A 65 10.09 -4.77 -11.47
N ASN A 66 10.10 -5.85 -12.23
CA ASN A 66 9.13 -6.09 -13.29
C ASN A 66 7.72 -6.33 -12.72
N ARG A 67 7.57 -7.13 -11.65
CA ARG A 67 6.28 -7.31 -10.96
C ARG A 67 5.72 -5.97 -10.50
N CYS A 68 6.54 -5.18 -9.82
CA CYS A 68 6.17 -3.85 -9.35
C CYS A 68 5.71 -2.96 -10.53
N THR A 69 6.47 -2.95 -11.63
CA THR A 69 6.12 -2.19 -12.84
C THR A 69 4.78 -2.62 -13.43
N LEU A 70 4.52 -3.92 -13.52
CA LEU A 70 3.26 -4.45 -14.05
C LEU A 70 2.09 -4.18 -13.09
N THR A 71 2.30 -4.26 -11.77
CA THR A 71 1.30 -3.85 -10.78
C THR A 71 0.86 -2.40 -11.02
N PHE A 72 1.80 -1.47 -11.16
CA PHE A 72 1.46 -0.07 -11.42
C PHE A 72 0.90 0.15 -12.84
N LYS A 73 1.25 -0.67 -13.84
CA LYS A 73 0.61 -0.66 -15.16
C LYS A 73 -0.88 -0.99 -15.06
N TYR A 74 -1.26 -1.95 -14.22
CA TYR A 74 -2.64 -2.40 -14.09
C TYR A 74 -3.46 -1.65 -13.03
N LEU A 75 -2.80 -1.01 -12.06
CA LEU A 75 -3.43 -0.28 -10.96
C LEU A 75 -4.57 0.68 -11.39
N PRO A 76 -4.46 1.47 -12.48
CA PRO A 76 -5.57 2.31 -12.94
C PRO A 76 -6.88 1.59 -13.21
N SER A 77 -6.83 0.31 -13.59
CA SER A 77 -8.01 -0.50 -13.94
C SER A 77 -8.90 -0.78 -12.73
N PHE A 78 -8.36 -0.62 -11.52
CA PHE A 78 -9.09 -0.82 -10.26
C PHE A 78 -9.85 0.43 -9.80
N LEU A 79 -9.69 1.57 -10.49
CA LEU A 79 -10.44 2.77 -10.15
C LEU A 79 -11.94 2.58 -10.43
N ASN A 80 -12.75 2.78 -9.41
CA ASN A 80 -14.19 2.94 -9.53
C ASN A 80 -14.53 4.43 -9.73
N PRO A 81 -14.83 4.88 -10.96
CA PRO A 81 -15.08 6.29 -11.25
C PRO A 81 -16.32 6.84 -10.53
N ALA A 82 -17.31 5.98 -10.24
CA ALA A 82 -18.51 6.39 -9.52
C ALA A 82 -18.21 6.82 -8.08
N MET A 83 -17.19 6.22 -7.45
CA MET A 83 -16.75 6.56 -6.09
C MET A 83 -15.78 7.75 -6.07
N ALA A 84 -15.04 7.96 -7.16
CA ALA A 84 -14.09 9.06 -7.28
C ALA A 84 -14.78 10.43 -7.41
N HIS A 85 -15.97 10.50 -8.00
CA HIS A 85 -16.69 11.75 -8.25
C HIS A 85 -15.78 12.82 -8.89
N HIS A 86 -15.58 13.96 -8.22
CA HIS A 86 -14.70 15.08 -8.64
C HIS A 86 -13.34 15.08 -7.96
N TRP A 87 -13.00 14.02 -7.22
CA TRP A 87 -11.72 13.94 -6.54
C TRP A 87 -10.57 13.89 -7.55
N CYS A 88 -9.57 14.73 -7.31
CA CYS A 88 -8.34 14.79 -8.07
C CYS A 88 -7.16 14.59 -7.12
N GLY A 89 -6.25 13.68 -7.46
CA GLY A 89 -5.12 13.33 -6.61
C GLY A 89 -3.88 13.02 -7.44
N THR A 90 -2.71 13.37 -6.93
CA THR A 90 -1.43 12.96 -7.51
C THR A 90 -0.62 12.26 -6.43
N PHE A 91 -0.45 10.95 -6.59
CA PHE A 91 0.24 10.10 -5.64
C PHE A 91 1.64 9.80 -6.13
N HIS A 92 2.63 10.04 -5.28
CA HIS A 92 4.01 9.60 -5.50
C HIS A 92 4.25 8.35 -4.66
N PHE A 93 4.41 7.21 -5.32
CA PHE A 93 4.79 5.95 -4.72
C PHE A 93 6.31 5.79 -4.81
N ILE A 94 6.97 5.78 -3.66
CA ILE A 94 8.41 5.54 -3.55
C ILE A 94 8.57 4.12 -2.99
N ILE A 95 8.84 3.17 -3.88
CA ILE A 95 9.06 1.77 -3.50
C ILE A 95 10.56 1.57 -3.30
N THR A 96 10.93 1.37 -2.04
CA THR A 96 12.32 1.28 -1.58
C THR A 96 13.07 0.22 -2.39
N ASP A 97 14.25 0.60 -2.87
CA ASP A 97 15.17 -0.22 -3.68
C ASP A 97 14.66 -0.73 -5.04
N LEU A 98 13.42 -0.41 -5.45
CA LEU A 98 12.85 -0.93 -6.71
C LEU A 98 12.61 0.16 -7.75
N CYS A 99 11.64 1.04 -7.49
CA CYS A 99 11.16 2.01 -8.45
C CYS A 99 10.20 3.04 -7.83
N GLU A 100 10.09 4.15 -8.54
CA GLU A 100 9.16 5.23 -8.22
C GLU A 100 8.05 5.26 -9.27
N PHE A 101 6.83 5.57 -8.81
CA PHE A 101 5.67 5.75 -9.69
C PHE A 101 4.84 6.96 -9.28
N THR A 102 4.25 7.59 -10.27
CA THR A 102 3.21 8.59 -10.11
C THR A 102 1.88 8.00 -10.55
N LEU A 103 0.87 8.07 -9.69
CA LEU A 103 -0.52 7.81 -10.03
C LEU A 103 -1.29 9.12 -9.98
N THR A 104 -1.86 9.54 -11.10
CA THR A 104 -2.75 10.70 -11.17
C THR A 104 -4.18 10.21 -11.33
N VAL A 105 -5.07 10.70 -10.47
CA VAL A 105 -6.51 10.53 -10.57
C VAL A 105 -7.11 11.89 -10.90
N GLU A 106 -7.84 12.00 -11.99
CA GLU A 106 -8.49 13.23 -12.41
C GLU A 106 -9.71 12.89 -13.28
N ASN A 107 -10.85 13.56 -13.05
CA ASN A 107 -12.07 13.39 -13.83
C ASN A 107 -12.52 11.91 -13.95
N GLY A 108 -12.43 11.15 -12.85
CA GLY A 108 -12.79 9.73 -12.81
C GLY A 108 -11.86 8.82 -13.63
N LYS A 109 -10.67 9.29 -14.02
CA LYS A 109 -9.66 8.48 -14.71
C LYS A 109 -8.39 8.41 -13.88
N ALA A 110 -7.79 7.23 -13.85
CA ALA A 110 -6.48 7.00 -13.26
C ALA A 110 -5.45 6.79 -14.37
N VAL A 111 -4.25 7.33 -14.18
CA VAL A 111 -3.09 7.10 -15.05
C VAL A 111 -1.86 6.92 -14.20
N THR A 112 -1.07 5.89 -14.48
CA THR A 112 0.23 5.67 -13.86
C THR A 112 1.36 6.04 -14.80
N ARG A 113 2.44 6.57 -14.23
CA ARG A 113 3.69 6.88 -14.92
C ARG A 113 4.86 6.44 -14.06
N LYS A 114 5.92 5.94 -14.69
CA LYS A 114 7.17 5.64 -14.00
C LYS A 114 7.89 6.95 -13.63
N GLY A 115 8.47 6.98 -12.44
CA GLY A 115 9.13 8.14 -11.86
C GLY A 115 8.16 9.08 -11.13
N LEU A 116 8.72 10.12 -10.52
CA LEU A 116 8.00 11.16 -9.82
C LEU A 116 7.71 12.34 -10.76
N ALA A 117 6.43 12.60 -11.05
CA ALA A 117 5.99 13.63 -11.96
C ALA A 117 4.93 14.52 -11.31
N GLY A 118 4.96 15.81 -11.64
CA GLY A 118 4.01 16.79 -11.10
C GLY A 118 4.17 17.03 -9.59
N ARG A 119 3.18 17.71 -9.00
CA ARG A 119 3.14 18.01 -7.56
C ARG A 119 2.31 16.94 -6.86
N ALA A 120 2.93 16.17 -5.97
CA ALA A 120 2.22 15.19 -5.16
C ALA A 120 1.22 15.87 -4.21
N SER A 121 0.00 15.36 -4.19
CA SER A 121 -0.97 15.60 -3.13
C SER A 121 -0.76 14.60 -1.98
N CYS A 122 -0.23 13.41 -2.28
CA CYS A 122 0.15 12.40 -1.31
C CYS A 122 1.44 11.66 -1.73
N VAL A 123 2.37 11.49 -0.80
CA VAL A 123 3.58 10.68 -0.98
C VAL A 123 3.45 9.44 -0.12
N ILE A 124 3.60 8.28 -0.73
CA ILE A 124 3.52 6.97 -0.11
C ILE A 124 4.90 6.32 -0.19
N LYS A 125 5.49 6.02 0.97
CA LYS A 125 6.74 5.26 1.08
C LYS A 125 6.43 3.84 1.53
N ALA A 126 6.91 2.86 0.77
CA ALA A 126 6.72 1.44 1.06
C ALA A 126 7.91 0.62 0.57
N ASP A 127 8.02 -0.61 1.05
CA ASP A 127 8.73 -1.70 0.40
C ASP A 127 7.74 -2.54 -0.42
N MET A 128 8.23 -3.49 -1.23
CA MET A 128 7.36 -4.35 -2.04
C MET A 128 6.47 -5.23 -1.18
N SER A 129 7.03 -5.80 -0.11
CA SER A 129 6.30 -6.64 0.85
C SER A 129 5.14 -5.86 1.49
N GLY A 130 5.38 -4.62 1.92
CA GLY A 130 4.36 -3.74 2.50
C GLY A 130 3.33 -3.23 1.49
N LEU A 131 3.70 -3.05 0.22
CA LEU A 131 2.76 -2.78 -0.86
C LEU A 131 1.83 -3.98 -1.09
N CYS A 132 2.38 -5.18 -1.25
CA CYS A 132 1.62 -6.42 -1.45
C CYS A 132 0.70 -6.73 -0.27
N ALA A 133 1.22 -6.65 0.96
CA ALA A 133 0.44 -6.89 2.17
C ALA A 133 -0.76 -5.95 2.29
N GLN A 134 -0.62 -4.70 1.84
CA GLN A 134 -1.72 -3.74 1.89
C GLN A 134 -2.74 -3.93 0.79
N ILE A 135 -2.31 -4.25 -0.43
CA ILE A 135 -3.26 -4.63 -1.49
C ILE A 135 -4.06 -5.84 -1.01
N HIS A 136 -3.40 -6.84 -0.40
CA HIS A 136 -4.08 -7.99 0.17
C HIS A 136 -5.04 -7.61 1.31
N ALA A 137 -4.63 -6.75 2.24
CA ALA A 137 -5.49 -6.31 3.34
C ALA A 137 -6.76 -5.57 2.86
N LEU A 138 -6.66 -4.79 1.77
CA LEU A 138 -7.81 -4.12 1.16
C LEU A 138 -8.84 -5.11 0.60
N VAL A 139 -8.39 -6.28 0.15
CA VAL A 139 -9.23 -7.34 -0.39
C VAL A 139 -9.96 -8.04 0.75
N THR A 140 -9.24 -8.43 1.80
CA THR A 140 -9.82 -9.16 2.94
C THR A 140 -10.88 -8.31 3.67
N GLN A 141 -10.64 -7.01 3.85
CA GLN A 141 -11.61 -6.12 4.52
C GLN A 141 -12.93 -5.97 3.73
N SER A 142 -12.91 -6.17 2.41
CA SER A 142 -14.12 -6.10 1.58
C SER A 142 -15.01 -7.36 1.69
N ALA A 143 -14.45 -8.49 2.13
CA ALA A 143 -15.17 -9.74 2.28
C ALA A 143 -16.00 -9.81 3.59
N ASP A 144 -15.50 -9.20 4.67
CA ASP A 144 -16.13 -9.30 5.99
C ASP A 144 -17.32 -8.34 6.19
N SER A 145 -17.39 -7.23 5.43
CA SER A 145 -18.49 -6.26 5.55
C SER A 145 -19.83 -6.75 5.00
N HIS A 146 -19.89 -7.92 4.37
CA HIS A 146 -21.12 -8.48 3.80
C HIS A 146 -21.78 -9.59 4.63
N ASN A 147 -21.25 -9.97 5.79
CA ASN A 147 -21.76 -11.11 6.56
C ASN A 147 -22.38 -10.74 7.93
N ALA A 148 -22.64 -9.46 8.19
CA ALA A 148 -23.10 -8.97 9.51
C ALA A 148 -24.63 -8.77 9.64
N ASP A 149 -25.45 -9.11 8.64
CA ASP A 149 -26.91 -8.91 8.67
C ASP A 149 -27.71 -10.18 8.30
N SER A 150 -27.38 -11.32 8.93
CA SER A 150 -28.29 -12.48 8.94
C SER A 150 -28.46 -13.06 10.35
N HIS A 151 -29.04 -12.26 11.25
CA HIS A 151 -29.89 -12.83 12.28
C HIS A 151 -31.22 -13.21 11.63
N ASN A 152 -31.34 -14.45 11.16
CA ASN A 152 -32.64 -15.10 11.09
C ASN A 152 -32.55 -16.47 11.76
N ALA A 153 -33.41 -16.63 12.75
CA ALA A 153 -33.53 -17.78 13.60
C ALA A 153 -34.19 -18.95 12.85
N GLY A 154 -33.76 -20.16 13.19
CA GLY A 154 -34.61 -21.35 13.13
C GLY A 154 -34.23 -22.40 12.10
N SER A 155 -34.21 -23.64 12.59
CA SER A 155 -34.41 -24.91 11.88
C SER A 155 -33.19 -25.84 11.82
N GLU A 156 -33.00 -26.56 12.92
CA GLU A 156 -33.07 -28.02 13.01
C GLU A 156 -32.89 -28.90 11.74
N TYR A 157 -31.98 -29.88 11.90
CA TYR A 157 -31.89 -31.22 11.30
C TYR A 157 -32.04 -31.41 9.78
N TYR A 158 -30.94 -31.78 9.11
CA TYR A 158 -30.90 -33.00 8.28
C TYR A 158 -29.46 -33.48 8.01
N SER A 159 -29.18 -34.72 8.42
CA SER A 159 -27.99 -35.50 8.02
C SER A 159 -28.27 -36.21 6.71
N GLY A 160 -27.37 -36.10 5.71
CA GLY A 160 -27.55 -36.79 4.42
C GLY A 160 -26.28 -36.84 3.56
N ARG A 161 -25.63 -38.00 3.60
CA ARG A 161 -24.62 -38.58 2.68
C ARG A 161 -24.57 -38.07 1.23
N GLY A 162 -23.34 -37.85 0.75
CA GLY A 162 -22.76 -38.67 -0.34
C GLY A 162 -22.47 -38.01 -1.70
N SER A 163 -21.39 -38.50 -2.34
CA SER A 163 -20.91 -38.24 -3.71
C SER A 163 -20.00 -37.00 -3.86
N GLY A 164 -18.69 -37.09 -4.04
CA GLY A 164 -17.95 -38.04 -4.88
C GLY A 164 -17.69 -37.41 -6.25
N VAL A 165 -16.78 -36.43 -6.31
CA VAL A 165 -16.23 -35.89 -7.56
C VAL A 165 -14.74 -35.65 -7.33
N GLU A 166 -13.92 -36.54 -7.88
CA GLU A 166 -12.49 -36.35 -8.05
C GLU A 166 -12.28 -35.37 -9.21
N THR A 167 -11.92 -34.13 -8.91
CA THR A 167 -11.33 -33.21 -9.88
C THR A 167 -9.82 -33.18 -9.66
N ALA A 168 -9.08 -33.40 -10.74
CA ALA A 168 -7.62 -33.46 -10.79
C ALA A 168 -6.98 -32.28 -10.05
N GLU A 169 -6.41 -32.57 -8.90
CA GLU A 169 -5.58 -31.66 -8.13
C GLU A 169 -4.20 -31.60 -8.78
N GLY A 170 -3.96 -30.54 -9.55
CA GLY A 170 -2.62 -30.01 -9.63
C GLY A 170 -2.30 -29.42 -8.27
N GLU A 171 -1.66 -30.21 -7.41
CA GLU A 171 -1.16 -29.76 -6.10
C GLU A 171 -0.27 -28.53 -6.32
N LEU A 172 -0.82 -27.35 -6.02
CA LEU A 172 -0.01 -26.19 -5.72
C LEU A 172 0.74 -26.53 -4.45
N THR A 173 2.06 -26.65 -4.56
CA THR A 173 2.90 -26.93 -3.39
C THR A 173 2.75 -25.79 -2.39
N ASP A 174 2.82 -26.09 -1.09
CA ASP A 174 2.72 -25.08 -0.01
C ASP A 174 3.70 -23.89 -0.21
N SER A 175 4.77 -24.08 -0.97
CA SER A 175 5.73 -23.03 -1.32
C SER A 175 5.15 -21.92 -2.24
N ASP A 176 4.14 -22.24 -3.07
CA ASP A 176 3.47 -21.27 -3.95
C ASP A 176 2.37 -20.47 -3.20
N LEU A 177 1.83 -21.03 -2.11
CA LEU A 177 0.98 -20.31 -1.17
C LEU A 177 1.79 -19.43 -0.20
N GLU A 178 3.00 -19.84 0.19
CA GLU A 178 3.87 -19.09 1.11
C GLU A 178 4.41 -17.77 0.52
N MET A 179 4.54 -17.64 -0.81
CA MET A 179 5.02 -16.40 -1.44
C MET A 179 3.93 -15.35 -1.71
N VAL A 180 2.65 -15.74 -1.67
CA VAL A 180 1.52 -14.83 -1.95
C VAL A 180 0.77 -14.43 -0.67
N ALA A 181 0.87 -15.22 0.41
CA ALA A 181 0.28 -14.92 1.71
C ALA A 181 1.33 -14.92 2.83
N GLY A 182 2.09 -13.83 2.97
CA GLY A 182 2.75 -13.41 4.22
C GLY A 182 3.60 -14.46 4.95
N GLY A 183 4.92 -14.33 4.83
CA GLY A 183 5.92 -15.18 5.48
C GLY A 183 5.67 -15.55 6.95
N LYS A 184 6.03 -16.80 7.24
CA LYS A 184 6.25 -17.50 8.52
C LYS A 184 6.07 -16.65 9.80
N LYS A 185 5.08 -17.05 10.60
CA LYS A 185 5.06 -16.84 12.06
C LYS A 185 6.30 -17.50 12.67
N GLN A 186 7.32 -16.72 13.01
CA GLN A 186 8.21 -17.10 14.11
C GLN A 186 7.40 -17.09 15.40
N ILE A 187 7.20 -18.26 16.00
CA ILE A 187 6.73 -18.39 17.38
C ILE A 187 7.86 -17.89 18.27
N TYR A 188 7.77 -16.65 18.74
CA TYR A 188 8.64 -16.11 19.78
C TYR A 188 8.02 -16.42 21.14
N THR A 189 8.70 -17.26 21.93
CA THR A 189 8.42 -17.45 23.35
C THR A 189 9.07 -16.32 24.15
N PRO A 190 8.32 -15.51 24.92
CA PRO A 190 8.90 -14.48 25.75
C PRO A 190 9.33 -15.07 27.09
N ALA A 191 10.61 -15.43 27.19
CA ALA A 191 11.31 -15.50 28.46
C ALA A 191 12.61 -14.72 28.27
N ASP A 192 12.89 -13.84 29.21
CA ASP A 192 14.10 -13.02 29.33
C ASP A 192 14.13 -11.76 28.43
N ASP A 193 13.59 -10.66 28.96
CA ASP A 193 14.44 -9.49 29.27
C ASP A 193 13.63 -8.41 30.01
N LEU A 194 13.63 -8.54 31.33
CA LEU A 194 13.48 -7.45 32.27
C LEU A 194 14.79 -6.65 32.33
N MET A 195 14.68 -5.38 32.76
CA MET A 195 15.74 -4.47 33.22
C MET A 195 16.33 -3.52 32.16
N ASN A 196 15.78 -2.31 32.05
CA ASN A 196 16.42 -1.14 32.67
C ASN A 196 15.60 0.14 32.45
N ALA A 197 15.12 0.68 33.56
CA ALA A 197 14.74 2.07 33.72
C ALA A 197 15.93 2.85 34.27
N ALA A 198 16.22 4.05 33.75
CA ALA A 198 16.79 5.18 34.49
C ALA A 198 17.07 6.35 33.50
N THR A 199 16.25 7.41 33.57
CA THR A 199 16.62 8.77 33.99
C THR A 199 17.71 9.46 33.17
N ASN A 200 17.37 10.58 32.53
CA ASN A 200 18.01 11.86 32.87
C ASN A 200 17.18 13.06 32.39
N SER A 201 16.82 13.87 33.38
CA SER A 201 16.43 15.27 33.27
C SER A 201 17.62 16.12 32.82
N GLU A 202 17.39 17.13 31.98
CA GLU A 202 17.97 18.48 32.12
C GLU A 202 17.40 19.44 31.06
N LYS A 203 16.57 20.38 31.54
CA LYS A 203 16.44 21.77 31.07
C LYS A 203 17.59 22.58 31.75
N PRO A 204 17.89 23.87 31.44
CA PRO A 204 17.23 24.86 30.57
C PRO A 204 18.20 25.78 29.76
N SER A 205 17.66 26.72 28.97
CA SER A 205 18.05 28.16 28.79
C SER A 205 17.58 28.66 27.41
N ASN A 206 16.69 29.67 27.33
CA ASN A 206 16.96 31.13 27.27
C ASN A 206 17.94 31.45 26.11
N ASP A 207 17.66 32.29 25.11
CA ASP A 207 16.95 33.57 25.13
C ASP A 207 16.75 34.14 23.68
N PRO A 208 16.16 35.34 23.49
CA PRO A 208 15.45 35.81 22.29
C PRO A 208 16.30 36.72 21.36
N PHE A 209 15.63 37.42 20.41
CA PHE A 209 16.10 38.29 19.29
C PHE A 209 16.26 37.56 17.95
N SER A 210 15.87 38.07 16.78
CA SER A 210 15.74 39.46 16.32
C SER A 210 14.78 39.56 15.13
N GLU A 211 14.09 40.70 15.06
CA GLU A 211 13.44 41.28 13.89
C GLU A 211 14.34 41.31 12.63
N ASN A 212 13.73 41.13 11.46
CA ASN A 212 13.78 42.07 10.32
C ASN A 212 13.01 41.48 9.13
N SER A 213 11.93 42.10 8.65
CA SER A 213 11.86 43.34 7.87
C SER A 213 11.89 43.08 6.35
N SER A 214 10.73 43.35 5.74
CA SER A 214 10.58 44.22 4.57
C SER A 214 11.07 43.80 3.17
N ARG A 215 10.06 43.82 2.27
CA ARG A 215 10.03 44.47 0.94
C ARG A 215 10.65 43.76 -0.27
N LYS A 216 9.80 43.57 -1.30
CA LYS A 216 9.79 44.20 -2.65
C LYS A 216 8.87 43.32 -3.53
N LYS A 217 7.66 43.67 -4.01
CA LYS A 217 7.21 44.77 -4.91
C LYS A 217 8.17 45.08 -6.06
N HIS A 218 7.59 45.19 -7.26
CA HIS A 218 8.16 45.47 -8.59
C HIS A 218 8.40 44.18 -9.42
N ASP A 219 7.94 44.02 -10.66
CA ASP A 219 7.44 45.00 -11.63
C ASP A 219 6.41 44.41 -12.62
N LEU A 220 5.46 45.28 -12.99
CA LEU A 220 4.72 45.29 -14.26
C LEU A 220 5.69 45.36 -15.45
N PHE A 221 5.30 44.88 -16.64
CA PHE A 221 5.46 45.51 -17.97
C PHE A 221 5.47 44.45 -19.08
N PRO A 222 5.18 44.82 -20.33
CA PRO A 222 4.01 45.54 -20.86
C PRO A 222 3.00 44.58 -21.49
#